data_AF-A0AAV2DWI6-F1
#
_entry.id   AF-A0AAV2DWI6-F1
#
_cell.length_a   1.000
_cell.length_b   1.000
_cell.length_c   1.000
_cell.angle_alpha   90.00
_cell.angle_beta   90.00
_cell.angle_gamma   90.00
#
_symmetry.space_group_name_H-M   'P 1'
#
loop_
_entity.id
_entity.type
_entity.pdbx_description
1 polymer ?
#
loop_
_entity_poly.entity_id
_entity_poly.type
_entity_poly.pdbx_seq_one_letter_code
_entity_poly.pdbx_strand_id
1 'polypeptide(L)'
;MASNPPFQVMEDQTDEDFFDKLVDDDFEPNSSDAAQEIHGLLRQGITADKISSQLSPWASALFEFLPIFIKKQLLLHPESDDSAQLSQIETEKLLAHLVEVEMNKRQKEGTYKGKKFNAICHFFGYQARGSLPSKFDCDYAYVLGHICYHILAAGLNGYMATVTNLKNPVNKWRCAAAPITAMLTVNQWAQSPGAPSIGKPAIHPATVDLNGKAYGLLRQNAVRFLLDDLYRNPGPLQFDGPGADAKAVTLCVEDQDYMGRIKALQEYLDKVRTIVKPGCSPEVLKAALSVMASVTKVLTTMSSTPSNGLITL
;
A
#
# COMPACT_ATOMS: atom_id res chain seq x y z
N MET A 1 1.53 59.81 -11.70
CA MET A 1 1.51 59.42 -10.27
C MET A 1 0.08 59.06 -9.92
N ALA A 2 -0.24 57.78 -9.92
CA ALA A 2 -1.48 57.25 -9.36
C ALA A 2 -1.04 56.22 -8.33
N SER A 3 -1.25 56.55 -7.06
CA SER A 3 -0.94 55.72 -5.91
C SER A 3 -1.93 54.57 -5.83
N ASN A 4 -1.44 53.33 -5.80
CA ASN A 4 -2.26 52.16 -5.46
C ASN A 4 -2.87 52.34 -4.06
N PRO A 5 -4.14 51.96 -3.85
CA PRO A 5 -4.74 51.98 -2.53
C PRO A 5 -4.04 50.97 -1.61
N PRO A 6 -4.04 51.20 -0.28
CA PRO A 6 -3.39 50.30 0.66
C PRO A 6 -4.07 48.93 0.64
N PHE A 7 -3.24 47.88 0.69
CA PHE A 7 -3.68 46.52 0.95
C PHE A 7 -4.48 46.51 2.25
N GLN A 8 -5.78 46.30 2.14
CA GLN A 8 -6.62 46.00 3.28
C GLN A 8 -6.26 44.56 3.66
N VAL A 9 -5.52 44.42 4.75
CA VAL A 9 -5.30 43.12 5.40
C VAL A 9 -6.69 42.58 5.72
N MET A 10 -7.14 41.58 4.96
CA MET A 10 -8.28 40.77 5.38
C MET A 10 -7.86 40.17 6.72
N GLU A 11 -8.66 40.43 7.75
CA GLU A 11 -8.55 39.72 9.02
C GLU A 11 -8.51 38.22 8.73
N ASP A 12 -7.47 37.58 9.24
CA ASP A 12 -7.25 36.14 9.19
C ASP A 12 -8.41 35.47 9.93
N GLN A 13 -9.44 35.05 9.20
CA GLN A 13 -10.39 34.09 9.71
C GLN A 13 -9.60 32.79 9.85
N THR A 14 -9.35 32.38 11.09
CA THR A 14 -8.75 31.08 11.39
C THR A 14 -9.61 29.98 10.77
N ASP A 15 -9.20 29.51 9.59
CA ASP A 15 -9.84 28.50 8.75
C ASP A 15 -9.64 27.07 9.33
N GLU A 16 -9.90 26.86 10.62
CA GLU A 16 -9.82 25.53 11.25
C GLU A 16 -10.98 24.59 10.84
N ASP A 17 -11.88 25.03 9.96
CA ASP A 17 -13.07 24.29 9.52
C ASP A 17 -12.86 23.50 8.20
N PHE A 18 -11.67 23.55 7.58
CA PHE A 18 -11.39 22.88 6.32
C PHE A 18 -10.37 21.75 6.49
N PHE A 19 -10.64 20.59 5.88
CA PHE A 19 -9.72 19.46 5.89
C PHE A 19 -9.84 18.62 4.62
N ASP A 20 -8.72 18.01 4.22
CA ASP A 20 -8.68 17.04 3.13
C ASP A 20 -8.64 15.61 3.67
N LYS A 21 -9.34 14.68 3.00
CA LYS A 21 -9.30 13.25 3.33
C LYS A 21 -9.02 12.41 2.10
N LEU A 22 -7.95 11.61 2.17
CA LEU A 22 -7.69 10.54 1.22
C LEU A 22 -8.36 9.25 1.71
N VAL A 23 -9.02 8.58 0.77
CA VAL A 23 -9.71 7.32 0.95
C VAL A 23 -9.24 6.42 -0.17
N ASP A 24 -8.90 5.19 0.17
CA ASP A 24 -8.56 4.15 -0.80
C ASP A 24 -9.85 3.55 -1.36
N ASP A 25 -9.85 3.18 -2.64
CA ASP A 25 -10.98 2.51 -3.28
C ASP A 25 -11.14 1.06 -2.76
N ASP A 26 -10.07 0.47 -2.21
CA ASP A 26 -10.00 -0.94 -1.79
C ASP A 26 -10.37 -1.15 -0.30
N PHE A 27 -11.52 -0.66 0.16
CA PHE A 27 -11.99 -0.89 1.54
C PHE A 27 -12.55 -2.33 1.73
N GLU A 28 -11.72 -3.27 2.20
CA GLU A 28 -12.10 -4.68 2.43
C GLU A 28 -11.65 -5.25 3.80
N PRO A 29 -12.54 -5.26 4.81
CA PRO A 29 -12.53 -6.45 5.69
C PRO A 29 -13.90 -7.06 5.97
N ASN A 30 -14.99 -6.28 5.92
CA ASN A 30 -16.34 -6.75 6.26
C ASN A 30 -17.36 -6.55 5.11
N SER A 31 -17.04 -5.67 4.16
CA SER A 31 -17.78 -5.43 2.92
C SER A 31 -17.60 -6.57 1.92
N SER A 32 -16.48 -7.30 1.96
CA SER A 32 -16.17 -8.39 1.01
C SER A 32 -17.17 -9.52 1.11
N ASP A 33 -17.51 -9.97 2.33
CA ASP A 33 -18.39 -11.13 2.52
C ASP A 33 -19.82 -10.80 2.11
N ALA A 34 -20.32 -9.61 2.47
CA ALA A 34 -21.62 -9.13 2.04
C ALA A 34 -21.70 -8.88 0.53
N ALA A 35 -20.66 -8.28 -0.07
CA ALA A 35 -20.59 -8.05 -1.51
C ALA A 35 -20.52 -9.37 -2.29
N GLN A 36 -19.71 -10.33 -1.83
CA GLN A 36 -19.64 -11.68 -2.40
C GLN A 36 -20.97 -12.41 -2.29
N GLU A 37 -21.68 -12.29 -1.16
CA GLU A 37 -23.01 -12.86 -0.98
C GLU A 37 -24.02 -12.25 -1.97
N ILE A 38 -24.04 -10.92 -2.09
CA ILE A 38 -24.89 -10.20 -3.06
C ILE A 38 -24.59 -10.67 -4.49
N HIS A 39 -23.32 -10.77 -4.87
CA HIS A 39 -22.91 -11.20 -6.22
C HIS A 39 -23.22 -12.67 -6.48
N GLY A 40 -23.09 -13.53 -5.47
CA GLY A 40 -23.51 -14.93 -5.52
C GLY A 40 -25.01 -15.07 -5.80
N LEU A 41 -25.85 -14.26 -5.12
CA LEU A 41 -27.30 -14.25 -5.32
C LEU A 41 -27.70 -13.67 -6.69
N LEU A 42 -27.03 -12.61 -7.15
CA LEU A 42 -27.24 -12.06 -8.50
C LEU A 42 -26.94 -13.10 -9.59
N ARG A 43 -25.90 -13.92 -9.44
CA ARG A 43 -25.58 -15.01 -10.37
C ARG A 43 -26.64 -16.10 -10.40
N GLN A 44 -27.34 -16.32 -9.28
CA GLN A 44 -28.46 -17.26 -9.20
C GLN A 44 -29.75 -16.71 -9.85
N GLY A 45 -29.70 -15.50 -10.43
CA GLY A 45 -30.83 -14.86 -11.11
C GLY A 45 -31.81 -14.19 -10.15
N ILE A 46 -31.41 -13.94 -8.90
CA ILE A 46 -32.24 -13.25 -7.92
C ILE A 46 -32.26 -11.76 -8.27
N THR A 47 -33.47 -11.25 -8.49
CA THR A 47 -33.72 -9.83 -8.76
C THR A 47 -33.35 -8.97 -7.57
N ALA A 48 -32.78 -7.78 -7.81
CA ALA A 48 -32.35 -6.81 -6.79
C ALA A 48 -33.38 -6.59 -5.65
N ASP A 49 -34.68 -6.54 -5.97
CA ASP A 49 -35.76 -6.30 -5.01
C ASP A 49 -35.94 -7.43 -3.98
N LYS A 50 -35.40 -8.62 -4.24
CA LYS A 50 -35.51 -9.80 -3.38
C LYS A 50 -34.20 -10.16 -2.68
N ILE A 51 -33.11 -9.45 -2.98
CA ILE A 51 -31.79 -9.78 -2.45
C ILE A 51 -31.75 -9.60 -0.93
N SER A 52 -32.29 -8.52 -0.38
CA SER A 52 -32.24 -8.25 1.07
C SER A 52 -32.86 -9.36 1.93
N SER A 53 -33.87 -10.07 1.40
CA SER A 53 -34.53 -11.20 2.07
C SER A 53 -33.74 -12.52 2.05
N GLN A 54 -32.74 -12.64 1.17
CA GLN A 54 -31.93 -13.84 1.01
C GLN A 54 -30.50 -13.67 1.53
N LEU A 55 -30.13 -12.45 1.91
CA LEU A 55 -28.86 -12.18 2.58
C LEU A 55 -28.87 -12.71 4.01
N SER A 56 -27.68 -13.07 4.48
CA SER A 56 -27.41 -13.33 5.90
C SER A 56 -27.86 -12.13 6.76
N PRO A 57 -28.25 -12.35 8.03
CA PRO A 57 -28.78 -11.28 8.88
C PRO A 57 -27.83 -10.07 8.98
N TRP A 58 -26.52 -10.33 9.00
CA TRP A 58 -25.51 -9.29 9.06
C TRP A 58 -25.35 -8.55 7.72
N ALA A 59 -25.27 -9.27 6.59
CA ALA A 59 -25.20 -8.64 5.28
C ALA A 59 -26.48 -7.87 4.93
N SER A 60 -27.65 -8.37 5.33
CA SER A 60 -28.94 -7.69 5.16
C SER A 60 -29.00 -6.39 5.97
N ALA A 61 -28.58 -6.43 7.25
CA ALA A 61 -28.52 -5.22 8.08
C ALA A 61 -27.54 -4.18 7.52
N LEU A 62 -26.34 -4.60 7.07
CA LEU A 62 -25.38 -3.73 6.43
C LEU A 62 -25.96 -3.13 5.13
N PHE A 63 -26.52 -3.98 4.27
CA PHE A 63 -27.13 -3.54 3.02
C PHE A 63 -28.20 -2.50 3.31
N GLU A 64 -29.10 -2.74 4.27
CA GLU A 64 -30.17 -1.80 4.61
C GLU A 64 -29.68 -0.46 5.18
N PHE A 65 -28.59 -0.48 5.95
CA PHE A 65 -27.93 0.72 6.47
C PHE A 65 -27.36 1.62 5.35
N LEU A 66 -26.93 1.03 4.24
CA LEU A 66 -26.29 1.78 3.16
C LEU A 66 -27.28 2.73 2.44
N PRO A 67 -26.82 3.91 2.00
CA PRO A 67 -27.62 4.81 1.18
C PRO A 67 -28.05 4.17 -0.15
N ILE A 68 -29.18 4.63 -0.69
CA ILE A 68 -29.77 4.09 -1.93
C ILE A 68 -28.78 4.11 -3.11
N PHE A 69 -27.93 5.15 -3.21
CA PHE A 69 -26.97 5.25 -4.32
C PHE A 69 -25.87 4.18 -4.23
N ILE A 70 -25.38 3.87 -3.03
CA ILE A 70 -24.41 2.77 -2.82
C ILE A 70 -25.07 1.41 -3.02
N LYS A 71 -26.31 1.21 -2.53
CA LYS A 71 -27.07 -0.03 -2.80
C LYS A 71 -27.12 -0.32 -4.30
N LYS A 72 -27.38 0.69 -5.14
CA LYS A 72 -27.40 0.54 -6.61
C LYS A 72 -26.03 0.18 -7.19
N GLN A 73 -24.95 0.78 -6.69
CA GLN A 73 -23.58 0.49 -7.15
C GLN A 73 -23.15 -0.95 -6.81
N LEU A 74 -23.49 -1.44 -5.60
CA LEU A 74 -23.21 -2.82 -5.18
C LEU A 74 -23.94 -3.87 -6.02
N LEU A 75 -25.06 -3.51 -6.63
CA LEU A 75 -25.89 -4.39 -7.46
C LEU A 75 -25.45 -4.44 -8.93
N LEU A 76 -24.42 -3.68 -9.33
CA LEU A 76 -23.87 -3.73 -10.68
C LEU A 76 -23.20 -5.08 -10.96
N HIS A 77 -23.32 -5.57 -12.19
CA HIS A 77 -22.71 -6.83 -12.60
C HIS A 77 -21.18 -6.71 -12.76
N PRO A 78 -20.38 -7.69 -12.31
CA PRO A 78 -18.92 -7.72 -12.57
C PRO A 78 -18.61 -7.77 -14.08
N GLU A 79 -17.54 -7.08 -14.51
CA GLU A 79 -17.23 -6.92 -15.94
C GLU A 79 -16.25 -7.96 -16.50
N SER A 80 -15.37 -8.57 -15.69
CA SER A 80 -14.29 -9.40 -16.25
C SER A 80 -13.75 -10.49 -15.33
N ASP A 81 -13.43 -10.18 -14.09
CA ASP A 81 -13.11 -11.14 -13.04
C ASP A 81 -14.22 -11.12 -11.99
N ASP A 82 -14.35 -12.21 -11.24
CA ASP A 82 -15.39 -12.39 -10.22
C ASP A 82 -15.28 -11.42 -9.03
N SER A 83 -14.46 -10.36 -9.12
CA SER A 83 -14.31 -9.29 -8.15
C SER A 83 -15.41 -8.24 -8.28
N ALA A 84 -15.75 -7.63 -7.15
CA ALA A 84 -16.54 -6.41 -7.15
C ALA A 84 -15.81 -5.30 -7.90
N GLN A 85 -16.55 -4.51 -8.68
CA GLN A 85 -16.01 -3.31 -9.33
C GLN A 85 -15.85 -2.20 -8.28
N LEU A 86 -14.83 -2.31 -7.43
CA LEU A 86 -14.59 -1.38 -6.33
C LEU A 86 -14.41 0.06 -6.84
N SER A 87 -13.81 0.24 -8.02
CA SER A 87 -13.64 1.56 -8.66
C SER A 87 -14.95 2.23 -9.10
N GLN A 88 -16.07 1.51 -9.15
CA GLN A 88 -17.40 2.09 -9.43
C GLN A 88 -18.18 2.43 -8.16
N ILE A 89 -17.67 2.02 -6.99
CA ILE A 89 -18.25 2.35 -5.70
C ILE A 89 -17.69 3.70 -5.28
N GLU A 90 -18.58 4.68 -5.16
CA GLU A 90 -18.22 6.05 -4.75
C GLU A 90 -18.05 6.12 -3.23
N THR A 91 -17.00 5.45 -2.73
CA THR A 91 -16.67 5.30 -1.30
C THR A 91 -16.49 6.65 -0.61
N GLU A 92 -15.92 7.62 -1.32
CA GLU A 92 -15.75 8.99 -0.83
C GLU A 92 -17.10 9.67 -0.56
N LYS A 93 -18.10 9.45 -1.42
CA LYS A 93 -19.46 9.98 -1.24
C LYS A 93 -20.20 9.25 -0.13
N LEU A 94 -19.99 7.94 0.02
CA LEU A 94 -20.53 7.18 1.15
C LEU A 94 -20.04 7.77 2.46
N LEU A 95 -18.72 7.96 2.61
CA LEU A 95 -18.13 8.52 3.83
C LEU A 95 -18.64 9.94 4.09
N ALA A 96 -18.65 10.80 3.06
CA ALA A 96 -19.20 12.15 3.18
C ALA A 96 -20.66 12.15 3.66
N HIS A 97 -21.50 11.28 3.10
CA HIS A 97 -22.90 11.14 3.49
C HIS A 97 -23.05 10.66 4.94
N LEU A 98 -22.29 9.65 5.36
CA LEU A 98 -22.34 9.13 6.73
C LEU A 98 -21.87 10.18 7.75
N VAL A 99 -20.85 10.97 7.43
CA VAL A 99 -20.41 12.09 8.25
C VAL A 99 -21.50 13.16 8.32
N GLU A 100 -22.13 13.52 7.20
CA GLU A 100 -23.22 14.49 7.19
C GLU A 100 -24.40 14.04 8.08
N VAL A 101 -24.78 12.76 8.02
CA VAL A 101 -25.83 12.18 8.88
C VAL A 101 -25.47 12.31 10.36
N GLU A 102 -24.23 11.95 10.74
CA GLU A 102 -23.76 12.05 12.12
C GLU A 102 -23.66 13.50 12.60
N MET A 103 -23.19 14.43 11.77
CA MET A 103 -23.10 15.85 12.10
C MET A 103 -24.48 16.47 12.30
N ASN A 104 -25.45 16.15 11.44
CA ASN A 104 -26.85 16.57 11.58
C ASN A 104 -27.49 16.05 12.87
N LYS A 105 -27.17 14.81 13.27
CA LYS A 105 -27.61 14.23 14.54
C LYS A 105 -27.07 15.03 15.73
N ARG A 106 -25.76 15.29 15.77
CA ARG A 106 -25.12 16.07 16.85
C ARG A 106 -25.62 17.51 16.92
N GLN A 107 -25.95 18.11 15.79
CA GLN A 107 -26.55 19.45 15.75
C GLN A 107 -27.96 19.46 16.38
N LYS A 108 -28.79 18.43 16.11
CA LYS A 108 -30.11 18.27 16.74
C LYS A 108 -30.03 18.02 18.24
N GLU A 109 -29.02 17.26 18.67
CA GLU A 109 -28.74 16.97 20.09
C GLU A 109 -28.08 18.16 20.83
N GLY A 110 -27.66 19.20 20.09
CA GLY A 110 -26.99 20.38 20.65
C GLY A 110 -25.54 20.15 21.09
N THR A 111 -24.96 18.98 20.78
CA THR A 111 -23.57 18.61 21.12
C THR A 111 -22.55 19.19 20.13
N TYR A 112 -23.01 19.64 18.96
CA TYR A 112 -22.20 20.32 17.96
C TYR A 112 -22.75 21.72 17.66
N LYS A 113 -21.88 22.73 17.77
CA LYS A 113 -22.19 24.15 17.55
C LYS A 113 -21.43 24.77 16.37
N GLY A 114 -20.65 23.98 15.64
CA GLY A 114 -19.86 24.45 14.51
C GLY A 114 -20.71 24.68 13.26
N LYS A 115 -20.05 25.03 12.16
CA LYS A 115 -20.70 25.29 10.87
C LYS A 115 -21.34 24.02 10.30
N LYS A 116 -22.31 24.20 9.40
CA LYS A 116 -22.91 23.10 8.64
C LYS A 116 -21.81 22.37 7.87
N PHE A 117 -21.76 21.05 8.03
CA PHE A 117 -20.84 20.21 7.26
C PHE A 117 -21.14 20.31 5.76
N ASN A 118 -20.10 20.50 4.96
CA ASN A 118 -20.16 20.51 3.51
C ASN A 118 -18.94 19.77 2.97
N ALA A 119 -19.14 18.83 2.05
CA ALA A 119 -18.09 18.00 1.50
C ALA A 119 -18.02 18.16 -0.02
N ILE A 120 -16.79 18.24 -0.54
CA ILE A 120 -16.52 18.17 -1.97
C ILE A 120 -15.76 16.86 -2.20
N CYS A 121 -16.31 16.02 -3.07
CA CYS A 121 -15.76 14.71 -3.38
C CYS A 121 -15.02 14.77 -4.72
N HIS A 122 -13.81 14.23 -4.76
CA HIS A 122 -13.00 14.12 -5.95
C HIS A 122 -12.55 12.68 -6.15
N PHE A 123 -12.56 12.22 -7.40
CA PHE A 123 -12.06 10.91 -7.79
C PHE A 123 -10.91 11.08 -8.78
N PHE A 124 -9.71 10.65 -8.38
CA PHE A 124 -8.48 10.78 -9.17
C PHE A 124 -7.93 9.39 -9.51
N GLY A 125 -8.21 8.92 -10.72
CA GLY A 125 -7.74 7.59 -11.17
C GLY A 125 -7.39 7.59 -12.64
N TYR A 126 -8.40 7.73 -13.50
CA TYR A 126 -8.24 7.67 -14.96
C TYR A 126 -7.24 8.69 -15.51
N GLN A 127 -7.24 9.92 -14.98
CA GLN A 127 -6.35 10.99 -15.47
C GLN A 127 -4.87 10.64 -15.21
N ALA A 128 -4.56 9.94 -14.11
CA ALA A 128 -3.20 9.57 -13.76
C ALA A 128 -2.67 8.42 -14.63
N ARG A 129 -3.52 7.44 -14.99
CA ARG A 129 -3.13 6.26 -15.78
C ARG A 129 -2.74 6.57 -17.23
N GLY A 130 -3.26 7.66 -17.79
CA GLY A 130 -2.92 8.15 -19.14
C GLY A 130 -1.91 9.29 -19.17
N SER A 131 -1.28 9.62 -18.03
CA SER A 131 -0.34 10.73 -17.93
C SER A 131 1.05 10.40 -18.47
N LEU A 132 1.89 11.42 -18.67
CA LEU A 132 3.29 11.20 -19.05
C LEU A 132 4.04 10.53 -17.89
N PRO A 133 4.81 9.46 -18.16
CA PRO A 133 5.60 8.78 -17.14
C PRO A 133 6.68 9.71 -16.56
N SER A 134 7.01 9.53 -15.28
CA SER A 134 8.14 10.22 -14.68
C SER A 134 9.47 9.84 -15.35
N LYS A 135 10.52 10.66 -15.18
CA LYS A 135 11.86 10.28 -15.63
C LYS A 135 12.30 8.92 -15.06
N PHE A 136 11.97 8.68 -13.79
CA PHE A 136 12.20 7.39 -13.14
C PHE A 136 11.47 6.24 -13.85
N ASP A 137 10.18 6.40 -14.17
CA ASP A 137 9.40 5.37 -14.86
C ASP A 137 9.87 5.15 -16.30
N CYS A 138 10.31 6.20 -16.99
CA CYS A 138 10.94 6.11 -18.30
C CYS A 138 12.20 5.23 -18.25
N ASP A 139 13.13 5.55 -17.34
CA ASP A 139 14.37 4.79 -17.18
C ASP A 139 14.08 3.35 -16.74
N TYR A 140 13.14 3.16 -15.81
CA TYR A 140 12.76 1.84 -15.30
C TYR A 140 12.13 0.96 -16.38
N ALA A 141 11.14 1.47 -17.12
CA ALA A 141 10.50 0.73 -18.20
C ALA A 141 11.48 0.41 -19.33
N TYR A 142 12.36 1.36 -19.67
CA TYR A 142 13.39 1.15 -20.69
C TYR A 142 14.35 0.01 -20.30
N VAL A 143 14.85 0.02 -19.06
CA VAL A 143 15.74 -1.02 -18.54
C VAL A 143 15.03 -2.38 -18.49
N LEU A 144 13.77 -2.44 -18.05
CA LEU A 144 12.98 -3.68 -18.06
C LEU A 144 12.85 -4.27 -19.46
N GLY A 145 12.57 -3.45 -20.47
CA GLY A 145 12.51 -3.88 -21.87
C GLY A 145 13.84 -4.47 -22.36
N HIS A 146 14.97 -3.84 -22.01
CA HIS A 146 16.30 -4.36 -22.31
C HIS A 146 16.59 -5.70 -21.63
N ILE A 147 16.16 -5.88 -20.38
CA ILE A 147 16.28 -7.17 -19.69
C ILE A 147 15.49 -8.24 -20.42
N CYS A 148 14.24 -7.96 -20.82
CA CYS A 148 13.43 -8.90 -21.59
C CYS A 148 14.12 -9.32 -22.89
N TYR A 149 14.76 -8.39 -23.61
CA TYR A 149 15.57 -8.72 -24.78
C TYR A 149 16.69 -9.71 -24.44
N HIS A 150 17.44 -9.50 -23.35
CA HIS A 150 18.51 -10.40 -22.94
C HIS A 150 18.00 -11.78 -22.49
N ILE A 151 16.84 -11.85 -21.82
CA ILE A 151 16.19 -13.12 -21.46
C ILE A 151 15.88 -13.93 -22.73
N LEU A 152 15.29 -13.27 -23.75
CA LEU A 152 14.97 -13.89 -25.04
C LEU A 152 16.23 -14.34 -25.79
N ALA A 153 17.27 -13.49 -25.85
CA ALA A 153 18.53 -13.80 -26.50
C ALA A 153 19.26 -14.98 -25.84
N ALA A 154 19.06 -15.18 -24.54
CA ALA A 154 19.56 -16.34 -23.80
C ALA A 154 18.69 -17.61 -23.95
N GLY A 155 17.57 -17.55 -24.68
CA GLY A 155 16.65 -18.68 -24.86
C GLY A 155 15.87 -19.06 -23.60
N LEU A 156 15.72 -18.14 -22.64
CA LEU A 156 15.03 -18.38 -21.38
C LEU A 156 13.53 -18.02 -21.50
N ASN A 157 12.67 -18.78 -20.82
CA ASN A 157 11.23 -18.57 -20.75
C ASN A 157 10.72 -18.72 -19.31
N GLY A 158 9.59 -18.09 -18.98
CA GLY A 158 8.97 -18.13 -17.66
C GLY A 158 9.66 -17.25 -16.61
N TYR A 159 10.43 -16.25 -17.05
CA TYR A 159 11.11 -15.28 -16.19
C TYR A 159 10.47 -13.89 -16.31
N MET A 160 10.42 -13.19 -15.18
CA MET A 160 10.07 -11.78 -15.06
C MET A 160 11.34 -10.94 -15.02
N ALA A 161 11.40 -9.88 -15.81
CA ALA A 161 12.46 -8.88 -15.71
C ALA A 161 12.36 -8.15 -14.37
N THR A 162 13.48 -7.98 -13.68
CA THR A 162 13.53 -7.29 -12.38
C THR A 162 14.77 -6.41 -12.27
N VAL A 163 14.63 -5.30 -11.55
CA VAL A 163 15.71 -4.36 -11.28
C VAL A 163 15.76 -4.09 -9.78
N THR A 164 16.95 -4.19 -9.20
CA THR A 164 17.20 -3.83 -7.80
C THR A 164 18.03 -2.56 -7.70
N ASN A 165 18.13 -2.01 -6.48
CA ASN A 165 18.82 -0.74 -6.19
C ASN A 165 18.16 0.52 -6.78
N LEU A 166 16.84 0.51 -6.98
CA LEU A 166 16.07 1.60 -7.61
C LEU A 166 16.15 2.96 -6.88
N LYS A 167 16.54 2.98 -5.60
CA LYS A 167 16.83 4.23 -4.86
C LYS A 167 18.05 4.97 -5.42
N ASN A 168 19.01 4.22 -5.96
CA ASN A 168 20.27 4.76 -6.44
C ASN A 168 20.12 5.34 -7.86
N PRO A 169 21.09 6.15 -8.33
CA PRO A 169 21.14 6.55 -9.74
C PRO A 169 21.17 5.34 -10.67
N VAL A 170 20.67 5.51 -11.89
CA VAL A 170 20.44 4.43 -12.89
C VAL A 170 21.70 3.59 -13.13
N ASN A 171 22.88 4.20 -13.14
CA ASN A 171 24.15 3.49 -13.32
C ASN A 171 24.52 2.50 -12.19
N LYS A 172 23.81 2.51 -11.06
CA LYS A 172 23.98 1.56 -9.95
C LYS A 172 22.85 0.53 -9.87
N TRP A 173 21.90 0.58 -10.79
CA TRP A 173 20.83 -0.40 -10.87
C TRP A 173 21.40 -1.76 -11.24
N ARG A 174 20.76 -2.81 -10.69
CA ARG A 174 21.16 -4.19 -10.92
C ARG A 174 20.03 -4.92 -11.60
N CYS A 175 20.27 -5.28 -12.86
CA CYS A 175 19.35 -6.00 -13.71
C CYS A 175 19.42 -7.50 -13.42
N ALA A 176 18.26 -8.15 -13.34
CA ALA A 176 18.17 -9.60 -13.17
C ALA A 176 16.86 -10.14 -13.78
N ALA A 177 16.72 -11.46 -13.77
CA ALA A 177 15.52 -12.17 -14.20
C ALA A 177 15.11 -13.12 -13.07
N ALA A 178 13.84 -13.06 -12.65
CA ALA A 178 13.29 -13.90 -11.59
C ALA A 178 12.28 -14.90 -12.18
N PRO A 179 12.36 -16.21 -11.89
CA PRO A 179 11.40 -17.17 -12.40
C PRO A 179 10.00 -16.90 -11.83
N ILE A 180 8.99 -16.82 -12.69
CA ILE A 180 7.61 -16.50 -12.31
C ILE A 180 7.07 -17.51 -11.30
N THR A 181 7.46 -18.78 -11.43
CA THR A 181 7.06 -19.86 -10.53
C THR A 181 7.52 -19.66 -9.09
N ALA A 182 8.59 -18.90 -8.83
CA ALA A 182 9.03 -18.58 -7.48
C ALA A 182 8.14 -17.55 -6.77
N MET A 183 7.27 -16.85 -7.52
CA MET A 183 6.32 -15.86 -7.01
C MET A 183 4.89 -16.39 -6.95
N LEU A 184 4.64 -17.61 -7.47
CA LEU A 184 3.32 -18.22 -7.47
C LEU A 184 3.04 -18.94 -6.16
N THR A 185 1.82 -18.77 -5.67
CA THR A 185 1.25 -19.51 -4.56
C THR A 185 -0.11 -20.06 -4.97
N VAL A 186 -0.48 -21.22 -4.39
CA VAL A 186 -1.75 -21.89 -4.67
C VAL A 186 -2.65 -21.71 -3.44
N ASN A 187 -3.65 -20.83 -3.56
CA ASN A 187 -4.69 -20.72 -2.55
C ASN A 187 -5.77 -21.77 -2.82
N GLN A 188 -6.16 -22.52 -1.79
CA GLN A 188 -7.33 -23.38 -1.82
C GLN A 188 -8.58 -22.50 -1.62
N TRP A 189 -9.02 -21.80 -2.66
CA TRP A 189 -10.26 -21.02 -2.58
C TRP A 189 -11.23 -21.38 -3.69
N ALA A 190 -12.14 -22.30 -3.34
CA ALA A 190 -13.55 -22.37 -3.74
C ALA A 190 -14.10 -23.72 -3.25
N GLN A 191 -14.73 -23.73 -2.07
CA GLN A 191 -15.68 -24.79 -1.72
C GLN A 191 -16.96 -24.56 -2.54
N SER A 192 -16.99 -25.11 -3.74
CA SER A 192 -18.25 -25.52 -4.36
C SER A 192 -18.41 -27.02 -4.09
N PRO A 193 -19.54 -27.50 -3.55
CA PRO A 193 -19.78 -28.94 -3.39
C PRO A 193 -19.73 -29.60 -4.79
N GLY A 194 -18.65 -30.32 -5.10
CA GLY A 194 -18.53 -31.11 -6.32
C GLY A 194 -17.50 -30.67 -7.37
N ALA A 195 -16.73 -29.59 -7.15
CA ALA A 195 -15.63 -29.22 -8.06
C ALA A 195 -14.28 -29.82 -7.59
N PRO A 196 -13.43 -30.35 -8.50
CA PRO A 196 -12.12 -30.87 -8.13
C PRO A 196 -11.25 -29.76 -7.50
N SER A 197 -10.60 -30.08 -6.38
CA SER A 197 -9.84 -29.18 -5.50
C SER A 197 -8.47 -28.74 -6.04
N ILE A 198 -8.37 -28.46 -7.35
CA ILE A 198 -7.16 -27.90 -7.94
C ILE A 198 -7.19 -26.40 -7.70
N GLY A 199 -6.46 -25.94 -6.68
CA GLY A 199 -6.26 -24.51 -6.43
C GLY A 199 -5.62 -23.83 -7.64
N LYS A 200 -6.05 -22.60 -7.93
CA LYS A 200 -5.48 -21.82 -9.04
C LYS A 200 -4.18 -21.15 -8.58
N PRO A 201 -3.03 -21.35 -9.26
CA PRO A 201 -1.82 -20.64 -8.93
C PRO A 201 -1.96 -19.16 -9.28
N ALA A 202 -1.59 -18.27 -8.37
CA ALA A 202 -1.65 -16.83 -8.57
C ALA A 202 -0.45 -16.14 -7.92
N ILE A 203 -0.05 -14.99 -8.47
CA ILE A 203 0.82 -14.03 -7.77
C ILE A 203 -0.12 -13.12 -6.98
N HIS A 204 0.02 -13.11 -5.65
CA HIS A 204 -0.84 -12.29 -4.82
C HIS A 204 -0.38 -10.82 -4.81
N PRO A 205 -1.33 -9.87 -4.78
CA PRO A 205 -1.00 -8.47 -4.53
C PRO A 205 -0.21 -8.32 -3.24
N ALA A 206 0.87 -7.53 -3.27
CA ALA A 206 1.58 -7.15 -2.07
C ALA A 206 0.80 -6.04 -1.36
N THR A 207 0.27 -6.34 -0.17
CA THR A 207 -0.43 -5.34 0.65
C THR A 207 0.57 -4.45 1.40
N VAL A 208 0.10 -3.32 1.91
CA VAL A 208 0.92 -2.42 2.73
C VAL A 208 1.37 -3.13 4.00
N ASP A 209 2.68 -3.22 4.22
CA ASP A 209 3.24 -3.72 5.48
C ASP A 209 3.03 -2.69 6.61
N LEU A 210 2.11 -2.99 7.53
CA LEU A 210 1.81 -2.15 8.69
C LEU A 210 2.95 -2.09 9.72
N ASN A 211 3.94 -2.99 9.62
CA ASN A 211 5.19 -2.93 10.39
C ASN A 211 6.34 -2.30 9.58
N GLY A 212 6.10 -2.01 8.30
CA GLY A 212 7.05 -1.46 7.36
C GLY A 212 7.40 0.01 7.66
N LYS A 213 8.54 0.45 7.12
CA LYS A 213 9.06 1.81 7.39
C LYS A 213 8.17 2.91 6.82
N ALA A 214 7.60 2.70 5.63
CA ALA A 214 6.72 3.68 4.99
C ALA A 214 5.48 3.95 5.85
N TYR A 215 4.79 2.89 6.30
CA TYR A 215 3.65 3.03 7.20
C TYR A 215 4.07 3.55 8.58
N GLY A 216 5.22 3.11 9.11
CA GLY A 216 5.79 3.64 10.34
C GLY A 216 6.00 5.16 10.30
N LEU A 217 6.47 5.71 9.18
CA LEU A 217 6.64 7.15 8.98
C LEU A 217 5.29 7.89 8.96
N LEU A 218 4.28 7.31 8.30
CA LEU A 218 2.91 7.86 8.32
C LEU A 218 2.37 7.88 9.76
N ARG A 219 2.47 6.75 10.49
CA ARG A 219 1.97 6.60 11.86
C ARG A 219 2.62 7.59 12.84
N GLN A 220 3.93 7.82 12.71
CA GLN A 220 4.65 8.79 13.55
C GLN A 220 4.13 10.23 13.39
N ASN A 221 3.62 10.58 12.21
CA ASN A 221 3.15 11.93 11.91
C ASN A 221 1.62 12.05 11.90
N ALA A 222 0.87 10.94 12.00
CA ALA A 222 -0.58 10.91 11.82
C ALA A 222 -1.34 11.85 12.77
N VAL A 223 -0.93 11.94 14.04
CA VAL A 223 -1.56 12.86 15.02
C VAL A 223 -1.32 14.32 14.62
N ARG A 224 -0.12 14.65 14.16
CA ARG A 224 0.21 16.01 13.70
C ARG A 224 -0.55 16.34 12.42
N PHE A 225 -0.65 15.41 11.48
CA PHE A 225 -1.44 15.61 10.26
C PHE A 225 -2.96 15.71 10.52
N LEU A 226 -3.43 15.23 11.67
CA LEU A 226 -4.84 15.34 12.06
C LEU A 226 -5.15 16.68 12.75
N LEU A 227 -4.20 17.23 13.49
CA LEU A 227 -4.42 18.41 14.34
C LEU A 227 -3.81 19.70 13.78
N ASP A 228 -2.74 19.59 12.99
CA ASP A 228 -1.97 20.72 12.47
C ASP A 228 -2.11 20.80 10.94
N ASP A 229 -2.18 22.03 10.40
CA ASP A 229 -2.21 22.28 8.95
C ASP A 229 -0.83 22.13 8.30
N LEU A 230 -0.37 20.88 8.16
CA LEU A 230 0.94 20.52 7.60
C LEU A 230 0.87 20.11 6.12
N TYR A 231 0.16 20.89 5.32
CA TYR A 231 0.00 20.62 3.89
C TYR A 231 1.32 20.74 3.13
N ARG A 232 1.53 19.84 2.17
CA ARG A 232 2.59 19.93 1.18
C ARG A 232 1.96 20.16 -0.18
N ASN A 233 2.51 21.10 -0.93
CA ASN A 233 2.08 21.41 -2.28
C ASN A 233 3.15 20.93 -3.28
N PRO A 234 3.17 19.64 -3.66
CA PRO A 234 4.09 19.17 -4.69
C PRO A 234 3.75 19.83 -6.03
N GLY A 235 4.77 20.33 -6.72
CA GLY A 235 4.61 20.86 -8.07
C GLY A 235 4.35 19.77 -9.11
N PRO A 236 4.05 20.15 -10.38
CA PRO A 236 3.91 19.21 -11.48
C PRO A 236 5.18 18.39 -11.71
N LEU A 237 5.04 17.22 -12.33
CA LEU A 237 6.16 16.40 -12.77
C LEU A 237 7.14 17.23 -13.61
N GLN A 238 8.42 17.18 -13.24
CA GLN A 238 9.50 17.84 -13.96
C GLN A 238 10.30 16.80 -14.74
N PHE A 239 10.73 17.15 -15.96
CA PHE A 239 11.59 16.29 -16.80
C PHE A 239 13.04 16.78 -16.84
N ASP A 240 13.27 18.02 -16.41
CA ASP A 240 14.57 18.64 -16.29
C ASP A 240 14.63 19.47 -14.98
N GLY A 241 15.84 19.80 -14.54
CA GLY A 241 16.08 20.54 -13.32
C GLY A 241 16.01 19.71 -12.02
N PRO A 242 16.04 20.36 -10.85
CA PRO A 242 16.24 19.70 -9.56
C PRO A 242 15.18 18.66 -9.16
N GLY A 243 13.97 18.79 -9.71
CA GLY A 243 12.85 17.88 -9.42
C GLY A 243 12.77 16.65 -10.33
N ALA A 244 13.58 16.57 -11.40
CA ALA A 244 13.43 15.55 -12.42
C ALA A 244 13.73 14.13 -11.93
N ASP A 245 14.64 13.98 -10.96
CA ASP A 245 15.05 12.69 -10.40
C ASP A 245 14.27 12.31 -9.12
N ALA A 246 13.17 13.01 -8.83
CA ALA A 246 12.30 12.73 -7.69
C ALA A 246 11.73 11.31 -7.77
N LYS A 247 11.68 10.63 -6.62
CA LYS A 247 11.17 9.26 -6.47
C LYS A 247 10.11 9.23 -5.40
N ALA A 248 9.24 8.22 -5.46
CA ALA A 248 8.23 8.01 -4.43
C ALA A 248 8.86 7.89 -3.04
N VAL A 249 8.24 8.52 -2.05
CA VAL A 249 8.71 8.49 -0.65
C VAL A 249 8.76 7.06 -0.13
N THR A 250 7.78 6.23 -0.50
CA THR A 250 7.72 4.80 -0.16
C THR A 250 9.01 4.08 -0.59
N LEU A 251 9.41 4.23 -1.86
CA LEU A 251 10.66 3.68 -2.37
C LEU A 251 11.89 4.22 -1.61
N CYS A 252 11.92 5.51 -1.29
CA CYS A 252 13.07 6.12 -0.61
C CYS A 252 13.21 5.68 0.86
N VAL A 253 12.11 5.48 1.57
CA VAL A 253 12.07 5.18 3.01
C VAL A 253 12.20 3.68 3.28
N GLU A 254 11.82 2.83 2.33
CA GLU A 254 11.88 1.37 2.50
C GLU A 254 13.31 0.83 2.50
N ASP A 255 13.83 0.40 3.64
CA ASP A 255 15.14 -0.26 3.70
C ASP A 255 15.05 -1.74 3.33
N GLN A 256 14.51 -2.03 2.15
CA GLN A 256 14.56 -3.37 1.55
C GLN A 256 15.96 -3.76 1.05
N ASP A 257 17.00 -2.99 1.39
CA ASP A 257 18.39 -3.45 1.21
C ASP A 257 18.79 -4.50 2.26
N TYR A 258 17.86 -5.38 2.63
CA TYR A 258 18.14 -6.55 3.45
C TYR A 258 19.25 -7.39 2.81
N MET A 259 19.19 -7.58 1.49
CA MET A 259 20.23 -8.29 0.75
C MET A 259 21.56 -7.54 0.73
N GLY A 260 21.59 -6.21 0.58
CA GLY A 260 22.84 -5.45 0.69
C GLY A 260 23.38 -5.41 2.12
N ARG A 261 22.53 -5.45 3.15
CA ARG A 261 22.96 -5.61 4.55
C ARG A 261 23.53 -7.00 4.82
N ILE A 262 22.93 -8.06 4.28
CA ILE A 262 23.51 -9.42 4.30
C ILE A 262 24.85 -9.42 3.58
N LYS A 263 24.93 -8.77 2.41
CA LYS A 263 26.18 -8.68 1.66
C LYS A 263 27.25 -7.91 2.43
N ALA A 264 26.91 -6.79 3.05
CA ALA A 264 27.82 -6.02 3.89
C ALA A 264 28.30 -6.84 5.10
N LEU A 265 27.40 -7.61 5.74
CA LEU A 265 27.77 -8.54 6.80
C LEU A 265 28.75 -9.61 6.29
N GLN A 266 28.49 -10.21 5.13
CA GLN A 266 29.40 -11.17 4.50
C GLN A 266 30.76 -10.55 4.21
N GLU A 267 30.81 -9.33 3.68
CA GLU A 267 32.07 -8.60 3.44
C GLU A 267 32.86 -8.36 4.74
N TYR A 268 32.20 -8.06 5.86
CA TYR A 268 32.87 -7.96 7.15
C TYR A 268 33.38 -9.32 7.66
N LEU A 269 32.61 -10.40 7.48
CA LEU A 269 33.06 -11.76 7.82
C LEU A 269 34.27 -12.17 6.99
N ASP A 270 34.31 -11.82 5.70
CA ASP A 270 35.45 -12.06 4.82
C ASP A 270 36.69 -11.25 5.21
N LYS A 271 36.50 -9.99 5.67
CA LYS A 271 37.59 -9.19 6.26
C LYS A 271 38.16 -9.86 7.51
N VAL A 272 37.30 -10.31 8.43
CA VAL A 272 37.73 -11.04 9.63
C VAL A 272 38.51 -12.29 9.22
N ARG A 273 37.96 -13.10 8.31
CA ARG A 273 38.62 -14.30 7.77
C ARG A 273 39.98 -14.00 7.15
N THR A 274 40.14 -12.84 6.52
CA THR A 274 41.41 -12.40 5.93
C THR A 274 42.43 -12.01 6.99
N ILE A 275 41.99 -11.42 8.11
CA ILE A 275 42.84 -11.04 9.24
C ILE A 275 43.33 -12.28 10.01
N VAL A 276 42.48 -13.28 10.22
CA VAL A 276 42.81 -14.50 11.00
C VAL A 276 43.42 -15.64 10.18
N LYS A 277 44.18 -15.31 9.11
CA LYS A 277 44.88 -16.32 8.31
C LYS A 277 46.00 -17.03 9.10
N PRO A 278 46.44 -18.24 8.67
CA PRO A 278 47.60 -18.89 9.26
C PRO A 278 48.82 -17.95 9.27
N GLY A 279 49.40 -17.72 10.46
CA GLY A 279 50.47 -16.75 10.67
C GLY A 279 50.05 -15.45 11.37
N CYS A 280 48.77 -15.24 11.68
CA CYS A 280 48.33 -14.14 12.54
C CYS A 280 48.80 -14.33 14.00
N SER A 281 48.86 -13.23 14.77
CA SER A 281 49.31 -13.29 16.17
C SER A 281 48.27 -13.99 17.05
N PRO A 282 48.70 -14.68 18.12
CA PRO A 282 47.78 -15.35 19.05
C PRO A 282 46.75 -14.41 19.67
N GLU A 283 47.13 -13.15 19.92
CA GLU A 283 46.28 -12.11 20.50
C GLU A 283 45.15 -11.71 19.54
N VAL A 284 45.48 -11.56 18.25
CA VAL A 284 44.49 -11.23 17.20
C VAL A 284 43.48 -12.36 17.05
N LEU A 285 43.94 -13.62 17.05
CA LEU A 285 43.06 -14.78 16.97
C LEU A 285 42.14 -14.89 18.19
N LYS A 286 42.68 -14.69 19.40
CA LYS A 286 41.93 -14.71 20.66
C LYS A 286 40.89 -13.59 20.71
N ALA A 287 41.23 -12.38 20.27
CA ALA A 287 40.32 -11.25 20.19
C ALA A 287 39.17 -11.52 19.20
N ALA A 288 39.49 -12.01 18.00
CA ALA A 288 38.49 -12.35 16.99
C ALA A 288 37.52 -13.42 17.48
N LEU A 289 38.02 -14.50 18.10
CA LEU A 289 37.17 -15.56 18.69
C LEU A 289 36.23 -15.00 19.77
N SER A 290 36.75 -14.17 20.67
CA SER A 290 35.95 -13.60 21.76
C SER A 290 34.82 -12.70 21.23
N VAL A 291 35.12 -11.83 20.25
CA VAL A 291 34.13 -10.92 19.67
C VAL A 291 33.07 -11.70 18.89
N MET A 292 33.49 -12.67 18.07
CA MET A 292 32.56 -13.49 17.29
C MET A 292 31.64 -14.32 18.20
N ALA A 293 32.17 -14.90 19.28
CA ALA A 293 31.36 -15.63 20.26
C ALA A 293 30.32 -14.72 20.95
N SER A 294 30.68 -13.47 21.27
CA SER A 294 29.76 -12.49 21.82
C SER A 294 28.65 -12.13 20.83
N VAL A 295 29.01 -11.88 19.57
CA VAL A 295 28.03 -11.58 18.51
C VAL A 295 27.04 -12.74 18.36
N THR A 296 27.52 -13.99 18.29
CA THR A 296 26.65 -15.17 18.22
C THR A 296 25.71 -15.24 19.41
N LYS A 297 26.20 -15.03 20.64
CA LYS A 297 25.37 -15.07 21.85
C LYS A 297 24.25 -14.03 21.82
N VAL A 298 24.56 -12.78 21.46
CA VAL A 298 23.58 -11.69 21.33
C VAL A 298 22.52 -12.05 20.30
N LEU A 299 22.93 -12.52 19.11
CA LEU A 299 22.00 -12.89 18.06
C LEU A 299 21.10 -14.06 18.47
N THR A 300 21.63 -15.08 19.14
CA THR A 300 20.84 -16.21 19.66
C THR A 300 19.79 -15.73 20.66
N THR A 301 20.14 -14.81 21.57
CA THR A 301 19.18 -14.22 22.51
C THR A 301 18.10 -13.37 21.81
N MET A 302 18.45 -12.64 20.75
CA MET A 302 17.48 -11.85 19.98
C MET A 302 16.54 -12.73 19.15
N SER A 303 17.04 -13.85 18.60
CA SER A 303 16.23 -14.82 17.88
C SER A 303 15.31 -15.66 18.77
N SER A 304 15.48 -15.58 20.10
CA SER A 304 14.68 -16.28 21.10
C SER A 304 13.79 -15.30 21.87
N THR A 305 12.75 -14.78 21.24
CA THR A 305 11.59 -14.18 21.93
C THR A 305 10.28 -14.83 21.43
N PRO A 306 9.23 -14.89 22.26
CA PRO A 306 8.39 -16.08 22.43
C PRO A 306 7.21 -16.10 21.47
N SER A 307 6.86 -17.29 21.00
CA SER A 307 5.50 -17.59 20.53
C SER A 307 4.51 -17.25 21.64
N ASN A 308 3.62 -16.28 21.40
CA ASN A 308 2.52 -15.95 22.29
C ASN A 308 1.81 -17.24 22.75
N GLY A 309 1.78 -17.42 24.06
CA GLY A 309 1.03 -18.50 24.69
C GLY A 309 -0.45 -18.39 24.34
N LEU A 310 -1.03 -19.53 23.99
CA LEU A 310 -2.44 -19.79 24.23
C LEU A 310 -2.72 -19.46 25.70
N ILE A 311 -3.55 -18.46 25.96
CA ILE A 311 -4.29 -18.37 27.20
C ILE A 311 -5.62 -19.08 26.93
N THR A 312 -5.65 -20.35 27.31
CA THR A 312 -6.91 -21.06 27.59
C THR A 312 -7.31 -20.70 29.01
N LEU A 313 -8.40 -19.94 29.16
CA LEU A 313 -9.52 -20.15 30.10
C LEU A 313 -10.56 -19.04 29.85
#